data_AF-A0A1W1E3I4-F1
#
_entry.id   AF-A0A1W1E3I4-F1
#
_cell.length_a   1.000
_cell.length_b   1.000
_cell.length_c   1.000
_cell.angle_alpha   90.00
_cell.angle_beta   90.00
_cell.angle_gamma   90.00
#
_symmetry.space_group_name_H-M   'P 1'
#
loop_
_entity.id
_entity.type
_entity.pdbx_description
1 polymer ?
#
loop_
_entity_poly.entity_id
_entity_poly.type
_entity_poly.pdbx_seq_one_letter_code
_entity_poly.pdbx_strand_id
1 'polypeptide(L)' 'MFNFSEISTDLLAQNASIQVQNAEELLTEIAELLNNEKKAKTLGKNANQYFKSQQGAVDKLIKQVNVFLN' A
#
# COMPACT_ATOMS: atom_id res chain seq x y z
N MET A 1 -9.11 -10.04 -12.58
CA MET A 1 -8.94 -8.67 -12.05
C MET A 1 -7.46 -8.31 -12.10
N PHE A 2 -6.98 -7.67 -13.16
CA PHE A 2 -5.56 -7.28 -13.25
C PHE A 2 -5.16 -6.26 -12.18
N ASN A 3 -6.07 -5.32 -11.86
CA ASN A 3 -5.82 -4.25 -10.88
C ASN A 3 -5.56 -4.75 -9.45
N PHE A 4 -6.19 -5.85 -9.02
CA PHE A 4 -5.98 -6.36 -7.65
C PHE A 4 -4.59 -6.99 -7.47
N SER A 5 -4.14 -7.78 -8.44
CA SER A 5 -2.82 -8.42 -8.37
C SER A 5 -1.70 -7.38 -8.35
N GLU A 6 -1.82 -6.33 -9.15
CA GLU A 6 -0.85 -5.23 -9.19
C GLU A 6 -0.84 -4.44 -7.88
N ILE A 7 -2.01 -3.98 -7.41
CA ILE A 7 -2.12 -3.22 -6.15
C ILE A 7 -1.58 -4.00 -4.96
N SER A 8 -1.96 -5.28 -4.83
CA SER A 8 -1.51 -6.13 -3.72
C SER A 8 0.00 -6.38 -3.76
N THR A 9 0.58 -6.56 -4.97
CA THR A 9 2.04 -6.69 -5.13
C THR A 9 2.77 -5.41 -4.71
N ASP A 10 2.27 -4.24 -5.12
CA ASP A 10 2.87 -2.96 -4.77
C ASP A 10 2.82 -2.66 -3.27
N LEU A 11 1.67 -2.96 -2.64
CA LEU A 11 1.51 -2.80 -1.19
C LEU A 11 2.49 -3.69 -0.42
N LEU A 12 2.72 -4.93 -0.87
CA LEU A 12 3.69 -5.83 -0.27
C LEU A 12 5.12 -5.31 -0.45
N ALA A 13 5.49 -4.90 -1.67
CA ALA A 13 6.81 -4.37 -1.98
C ALA A 13 7.17 -3.12 -1.16
N GLN A 14 6.16 -2.33 -0.79
CA GLN A 14 6.33 -1.10 0.00
C GLN A 14 6.24 -1.30 1.50
N ASN A 15 6.15 -2.55 2.00
CA ASN A 15 5.85 -2.83 3.41
C ASN A 15 4.63 -2.04 3.90
N ALA A 16 3.58 -2.00 3.07
CA ALA A 16 2.31 -1.31 3.30
C ALA A 16 1.15 -2.29 3.56
N SER A 17 1.37 -3.59 3.32
CA SER A 17 0.47 -4.67 3.70
C SER A 17 1.27 -5.86 4.21
N ILE A 18 0.57 -6.77 4.89
CA ILE A 18 1.09 -8.07 5.29
C ILE A 18 0.23 -9.13 4.62
N GLN A 19 0.85 -10.03 3.87
CA GLN A 19 0.17 -11.19 3.32
C GLN A 19 0.30 -12.34 4.31
N VAL A 20 -0.81 -12.98 4.62
CA VAL A 20 -0.87 -14.16 5.49
C VAL A 20 -1.52 -15.31 4.72
N GLN A 21 -1.08 -16.54 5.01
CA GLN A 21 -1.53 -17.75 4.33
C GLN A 21 -2.71 -18.41 5.02
N ASN A 22 -2.89 -18.17 6.32
CA ASN A 22 -3.90 -18.83 7.14
C ASN A 22 -4.27 -18.03 8.40
N ALA A 23 -5.23 -18.55 9.17
CA ALA A 23 -5.76 -17.92 10.37
C ALA A 23 -4.76 -17.84 11.53
N GLU A 24 -3.83 -18.80 11.63
CA GLU A 24 -2.81 -18.82 12.69
C GLU A 24 -1.77 -17.71 12.45
N GLU A 25 -1.34 -17.55 11.21
CA GLU A 25 -0.46 -16.46 10.80
C GLU A 25 -1.14 -15.09 10.95
N LEU A 26 -2.43 -15.00 10.61
CA LEU A 26 -3.21 -13.80 10.84
C LEU A 26 -3.22 -13.39 12.32
N LEU A 27 -3.47 -14.33 13.24
CA LEU A 27 -3.49 -14.05 14.67
C LEU A 27 -2.12 -13.59 15.16
N THR A 28 -1.04 -14.24 14.67
CA THR A 28 0.34 -13.88 15.00
C THR A 28 0.66 -12.45 14.59
N GLU A 29 0.30 -12.05 13.36
CA GLU A 29 0.55 -10.70 12.87
C GLU A 29 -0.31 -9.64 13.57
N ILE A 30 -1.56 -9.96 13.94
CA ILE A 30 -2.38 -9.07 14.75
C ILE A 30 -1.75 -8.85 16.13
N ALA A 31 -1.32 -9.92 16.80
CA ALA A 31 -0.67 -9.82 18.10
C ALA A 31 0.62 -9.00 18.03
N GLU A 32 1.42 -9.20 16.98
CA GLU A 32 2.63 -8.41 16.75
C GLU A 32 2.32 -6.94 16.51
N LEU A 33 1.32 -6.60 15.68
CA LEU A 33 0.94 -5.20 15.43
C LEU A 33 0.37 -4.50 16.67
N LEU A 34 -0.35 -5.22 17.54
CA LEU A 34 -0.86 -4.68 18.80
C LEU A 34 0.25 -4.41 19.81
N ASN A 35 1.29 -5.24 19.83
CA ASN A 35 2.39 -5.12 20.80
C ASN A 35 3.59 -4.30 20.29
N ASN A 36 3.67 -4.06 18.97
CA ASN A 36 4.77 -3.35 18.33
C ASN A 36 4.28 -2.07 17.64
N GLU A 37 4.14 -1.00 18.43
CA GLU A 37 3.67 0.30 17.96
C GLU A 37 4.49 0.84 16.77
N LYS A 38 5.80 0.62 16.77
CA LYS A 38 6.67 1.06 15.68
C LYS A 38 6.34 0.33 14.37
N LYS A 39 6.13 -0.99 14.41
CA LYS A 39 5.73 -1.78 13.23
C LYS A 39 4.37 -1.32 12.74
N ALA A 40 3.39 -1.17 13.63
CA ALA A 40 2.05 -0.70 13.29
C ALA A 40 2.05 0.69 12.64
N LYS A 41 2.75 1.67 13.23
CA LYS A 41 2.87 3.02 12.67
C LYS A 41 3.58 3.02 11.31
N THR A 42 4.62 2.20 11.14
CA THR A 42 5.35 2.10 9.87
C THR A 42 4.46 1.54 8.77
N LEU A 43 3.79 0.41 9.04
CA LEU A 43 2.87 -0.23 8.09
C LEU A 43 1.74 0.73 7.68
N GLY A 44 1.08 1.36 8.65
CA GLY A 44 -0.01 2.32 8.39
C GLY A 44 0.45 3.57 7.64
N LYS A 45 1.66 4.09 7.93
CA LYS A 45 2.24 5.21 7.20
C LYS A 45 2.49 4.84 5.73
N ASN A 46 3.09 3.68 5.48
CA ASN A 46 3.38 3.22 4.13
C ASN A 46 2.09 2.98 3.34
N ALA A 47 1.08 2.35 3.95
CA ALA A 47 -0.24 2.16 3.35
C ALA A 47 -0.92 3.48 2.96
N ASN A 48 -0.89 4.48 3.85
CA ASN A 48 -1.45 5.80 3.57
C ASN A 48 -0.68 6.54 2.47
N GLN A 49 0.65 6.41 2.43
CA GLN A 49 1.47 6.97 1.37
C GLN A 49 1.15 6.36 0.01
N TYR A 50 1.03 5.02 -0.05
CA TYR A 50 0.59 4.32 -1.26
C TYR A 50 -0.80 4.78 -1.70
N PHE A 51 -1.77 4.80 -0.79
CA PHE A 51 -3.13 5.27 -1.11
C PHE A 51 -3.13 6.67 -1.72
N LYS A 52 -2.37 7.61 -1.16
CA LYS A 52 -2.23 8.97 -1.68
C LYS A 52 -1.45 9.06 -2.99
N SER A 53 -0.53 8.14 -3.28
CA SER A 53 0.18 8.12 -4.55
C SER A 53 -0.73 7.68 -5.69
N GLN A 54 -1.58 6.68 -5.44
CA GLN A 54 -2.60 6.19 -6.36
C GLN A 54 -3.75 7.20 -6.52
N GLN A 55 -4.08 7.97 -5.48
CA GLN A 55 -5.09 9.02 -5.55
C GLN A 55 -4.64 10.16 -6.49
N GLY A 56 -5.49 10.45 -7.49
CA GLY A 56 -5.22 11.49 -8.49
C GLY A 56 -4.07 11.14 -9.44
N ALA A 57 -3.67 9.86 -9.55
CA ALA A 57 -2.64 9.42 -10.50
C ALA A 57 -3.00 9.79 -11.95
N VAL A 58 -4.28 9.67 -12.32
CA VAL A 58 -4.80 10.10 -13.63
C VAL A 58 -4.65 11.62 -13.81
N ASP A 59 -5.05 12.43 -12.82
CA ASP A 59 -4.93 13.88 -12.90
C ASP A 59 -3.46 14.35 -12.97
N LYS A 60 -2.56 13.68 -12.24
CA LYS A 60 -1.11 13.94 -12.29
C LYS A 60 -0.54 13.58 -13.67
N LEU A 61 -0.92 12.43 -14.20
CA LEU A 61 -0.53 11.99 -15.55
C LEU A 61 -0.98 13.00 -16.60
N ILE A 62 -2.26 13.40 -16.59
CA ILE A 62 -2.82 14.37 -17.54
C ILE A 62 -2.08 15.70 -17.45
N LYS A 63 -1.79 16.19 -16.24
CA LYS A 63 -0.98 17.41 -16.06
C LYS A 63 0.41 17.28 -16.68
N GLN A 64 1.08 16.14 -16.49
CA GLN A 64 2.41 15.91 -17.06
C GLN A 64 2.38 15.79 -18.58
N VAL A 65 1.40 15.08 -19.16
CA VAL A 65 1.23 14.98 -20.61
C VAL A 65 0.98 16.37 -21.21
N ASN A 66 0.13 17.19 -20.59
CA ASN A 66 -0.13 18.56 -21.04
C ASN A 66 1.11 19.46 -21.04
N VAL A 67 2.11 19.21 -20.18
CA VAL A 67 3.39 19.97 -20.22
C VAL A 67 4.18 19.70 -21.49
N PHE A 68 4.05 18.53 -22.10
CA PHE A 68 4.76 18.17 -23.34
C PHE A 68 3.95 18.44 -24.62
N LEU A 69 2.65 18.71 -24.48
CA LEU A 69 1.76 19.04 -25.59
C LEU A 69 1.56 20.55 -25.82
N ASN A 70 2.10 21.40 -24.93
CA ASN A 70 2.07 22.86 -25.02
C ASN A 70 3.44 23.44 -25.33
#